data_AF-A0A969RRC3-F1
#
_entry.id   AF-A0A969RRC3-F1
#
_cell.length_a   1.000
_cell.length_b   1.000
_cell.length_c   1.000
_cell.angle_alpha   90.00
_cell.angle_beta   90.00
_cell.angle_gamma   90.00
#
_symmetry.space_group_name_H-M   'P 1'
#
loop_
_entity.id
_entity.type
_entity.pdbx_description
1 polymer ?
#
loop_
_entity_poly.entity_id
_entity_poly.type
_entity_poly.pdbx_seq_one_letter_code
_entity_poly.pdbx_strand_id
1 'polypeptide(L)'
;MTFEEGLQLIEQILPPGQLSKVQKVVFPHSWEGQSYKEIAEQLGYTLGYIKDTGSDLWKMLSDALGEKVTRRNFQVVLKRVMKKGSGEWKVESREMITPTPSSLSPIPCRDWGKAIDVSIFYNRTAELAQLAQWIQQDHCRLVTILGMGGMGKTSLSVKLAEQVQNEFDYLIWRSLRHAPLLPDLLADLISFFSNQQEVKLAESVDSQISCLMKYLRQHRCLLVIRQCRIRPPEW
;
A
#
# COMPACT_ATOMS: atom_id res chain seq x y z
N MET A 1 11.30 26.39 -5.61
CA MET A 1 10.52 25.16 -5.43
C MET A 1 10.35 24.45 -6.75
N THR A 2 11.38 23.68 -7.08
CA THR A 2 11.35 22.62 -8.10
C THR A 2 10.57 21.41 -7.55
N PHE A 3 10.19 20.46 -8.42
CA PHE A 3 9.51 19.24 -7.96
C PHE A 3 10.45 18.36 -7.10
N GLU A 4 11.77 18.41 -7.32
CA GLU A 4 12.77 17.69 -6.53
C GLU A 4 12.79 18.17 -5.07
N GLU A 5 12.80 19.48 -4.85
CA GLU A 5 12.68 20.10 -3.53
C GLU A 5 11.35 19.72 -2.84
N GLY A 6 10.27 19.60 -3.63
CA GLY A 6 8.98 19.15 -3.12
C GLY A 6 8.93 17.67 -2.76
N LEU A 7 9.61 16.81 -3.53
CA LEU A 7 9.67 15.38 -3.25
C LEU A 7 10.50 15.11 -1.99
N GLN A 8 11.64 15.81 -1.83
CA GLN A 8 12.43 15.75 -0.60
C GLN A 8 11.64 16.21 0.64
N LEU A 9 10.87 17.29 0.51
CA LEU A 9 10.04 17.78 1.62
C LEU A 9 8.98 16.74 2.02
N ILE A 10 8.37 16.05 1.05
CA ILE A 10 7.42 14.98 1.34
C ILE A 10 8.10 13.79 2.00
N GLU A 11 9.28 13.40 1.53
CA GLU A 11 10.07 12.31 2.15
C GLU A 11 10.56 12.66 3.57
N GLN A 12 10.63 13.94 3.93
CA GLN A 12 10.89 14.38 5.31
C GLN A 12 9.64 14.41 6.19
N ILE A 13 8.48 14.77 5.64
CA ILE A 13 7.22 14.90 6.38
C ILE A 13 6.57 13.53 6.61
N LEU A 14 6.68 12.62 5.64
CA LEU A 14 6.13 11.27 5.73
C LEU A 14 7.17 10.31 6.31
N PRO A 15 6.76 9.30 7.09
CA PRO A 15 7.65 8.21 7.50
C PRO A 15 8.29 7.54 6.27
N PRO A 16 9.54 7.07 6.37
CA PRO A 16 10.24 6.45 5.25
C PRO A 16 9.40 5.32 4.62
N GLY A 17 9.37 5.33 3.28
CA GLY A 17 8.78 4.34 2.38
C GLY A 17 7.27 4.10 2.46
N GLN A 18 6.48 5.10 2.86
CA GLN A 18 5.04 5.11 2.56
C GLN A 18 4.72 5.42 1.09
N LEU A 19 5.65 6.04 0.34
CA LEU A 19 5.41 6.39 -1.06
C LEU A 19 5.68 5.22 -2.00
N SER A 20 4.63 4.71 -2.63
CA SER A 20 4.76 3.75 -3.73
C SER A 20 5.46 4.40 -4.93
N LYS A 21 6.07 3.57 -5.78
CA LYS A 21 6.73 4.04 -7.03
C LYS A 21 5.80 4.91 -7.87
N VAL A 22 4.52 4.55 -7.96
CA VAL A 22 3.52 5.31 -8.72
C VAL A 22 3.23 6.65 -8.06
N GLN A 23 3.16 6.73 -6.73
CA GLN A 23 3.01 8.01 -6.02
C GLN A 23 4.21 8.94 -6.25
N LYS A 24 5.43 8.37 -6.29
CA LYS A 24 6.66 9.12 -6.61
C LYS A 24 6.66 9.70 -8.03
N VAL A 25 5.90 9.11 -8.96
CA VAL A 25 5.76 9.61 -10.34
C VAL A 25 4.57 10.57 -10.47
N VAL A 26 3.44 10.27 -9.83
CA VAL A 26 2.23 11.11 -9.85
C VAL A 26 2.52 12.50 -9.27
N PHE A 27 3.39 12.59 -8.26
CA PHE A 27 3.73 13.87 -7.63
C PHE A 27 4.41 14.87 -8.59
N PRO A 28 5.56 14.56 -9.23
CA PRO A 28 6.19 15.44 -10.21
C PRO A 28 5.27 15.82 -11.38
N HIS A 29 4.54 14.85 -11.95
CA HIS A 29 3.67 15.12 -13.09
C HIS A 29 2.50 16.04 -12.69
N SER A 30 1.97 15.87 -11.49
CA SER A 30 0.98 16.80 -10.92
C SER A 30 1.59 18.19 -10.64
N TRP A 31 2.88 18.27 -10.31
CA TRP A 31 3.61 19.53 -10.12
C TRP A 31 3.76 20.31 -11.42
N GLU A 32 3.96 19.61 -12.53
CA GLU A 32 4.05 20.18 -13.88
C GLU A 32 2.67 20.53 -14.48
N GLY A 33 1.58 20.27 -13.74
CA GLY A 33 0.21 20.62 -14.14
C GLY A 33 -0.48 19.57 -15.00
N GLN A 34 0.18 18.45 -15.32
CA GLN A 34 -0.39 17.39 -16.15
C GLN A 34 -1.63 16.77 -15.51
N SER A 35 -2.65 16.52 -16.33
CA SER A 35 -3.89 15.89 -15.86
C SER A 35 -3.70 14.41 -15.57
N TYR A 36 -4.54 13.83 -14.71
CA TYR A 36 -4.51 12.39 -14.45
C TYR A 36 -4.75 11.54 -15.72
N LYS A 37 -5.37 12.13 -16.76
CA LYS A 37 -5.55 11.46 -18.04
C LYS A 37 -4.23 11.41 -18.81
N GLU A 38 -3.52 12.54 -18.93
CA GLU A 38 -2.19 12.59 -19.55
C GLU A 38 -1.20 11.66 -18.84
N ILE A 39 -1.19 11.67 -17.50
CA ILE A 39 -0.32 10.79 -16.70
C ILE A 39 -0.65 9.32 -16.96
N ALA A 40 -1.94 8.96 -17.03
CA ALA A 40 -2.37 7.59 -17.30
C ALA A 40 -1.95 7.12 -18.69
N GLU A 41 -2.14 7.96 -19.72
CA GLU A 41 -1.77 7.65 -21.11
C GLU A 41 -0.26 7.55 -21.29
N GLN A 42 0.50 8.48 -20.71
CA GLN A 42 1.96 8.53 -20.82
C GLN A 42 2.65 7.34 -20.13
N LEU A 43 2.09 6.87 -19.02
CA LEU A 43 2.67 5.80 -18.20
C LEU A 43 1.99 4.43 -18.40
N GLY A 44 0.99 4.34 -19.26
CA GLY A 44 0.27 3.09 -19.54
C GLY A 44 -0.62 2.58 -18.39
N TYR A 45 -1.05 3.45 -17.48
CA TYR A 45 -2.00 3.09 -16.42
C TYR A 45 -3.44 3.40 -16.82
N THR A 46 -4.40 2.82 -16.10
CA THR A 46 -5.79 3.25 -16.21
C THR A 46 -6.01 4.60 -15.51
N LEU A 47 -6.89 5.45 -16.06
CA LEU A 47 -7.27 6.72 -15.43
C LEU A 47 -7.78 6.54 -14.00
N GLY A 48 -8.51 5.45 -13.75
CA GLY A 48 -9.00 5.10 -12.41
C GLY A 48 -7.87 4.87 -11.42
N TYR A 49 -6.80 4.17 -11.83
CA TYR A 49 -5.64 3.93 -10.98
C TYR A 49 -4.92 5.22 -10.57
N ILE A 50 -4.67 6.12 -11.52
CA ILE A 50 -3.99 7.39 -11.26
C ILE A 50 -4.84 8.31 -10.40
N LYS A 51 -6.16 8.36 -10.63
CA LYS A 51 -7.10 9.11 -9.79
C LYS A 51 -7.08 8.63 -8.33
N ASP A 52 -7.13 7.32 -8.13
CA ASP A 52 -7.10 6.73 -6.80
C ASP A 52 -5.75 6.98 -6.12
N THR A 53 -4.65 6.72 -6.82
CA THR A 53 -3.28 6.92 -6.31
C THR A 53 -3.00 8.37 -5.93
N GLY A 54 -3.42 9.32 -6.78
CA GLY A 54 -3.31 10.74 -6.48
C GLY A 54 -4.18 11.15 -5.30
N SER A 55 -5.40 10.65 -5.20
CA SER A 55 -6.29 10.95 -4.07
C SER A 55 -5.72 10.45 -2.74
N ASP A 56 -5.11 9.26 -2.73
CA ASP A 56 -4.42 8.73 -1.54
C ASP A 56 -3.23 9.60 -1.16
N LEU A 57 -2.41 10.00 -2.14
CA LEU A 57 -1.26 10.88 -1.92
C LEU A 57 -1.69 12.19 -1.24
N TRP A 58 -2.74 12.85 -1.75
CA TRP A 58 -3.23 14.10 -1.15
C TRP A 58 -3.82 13.90 0.24
N LYS A 59 -4.46 12.75 0.49
CA LYS A 59 -4.96 12.40 1.81
C LYS A 59 -3.81 12.22 2.81
N MET A 60 -2.77 11.45 2.45
CA MET A 60 -1.59 11.27 3.31
C MET A 60 -0.90 12.58 3.64
N LEU A 61 -0.74 13.47 2.65
CA LEU A 61 -0.19 14.81 2.89
C LEU A 61 -1.09 15.66 3.78
N SER A 62 -2.41 15.52 3.65
CA SER A 62 -3.35 16.24 4.52
C SER A 62 -3.23 15.78 5.97
N ASP A 63 -3.14 14.47 6.17
CA ASP A 63 -3.03 13.87 7.49
C ASP A 63 -1.69 14.23 8.16
N ALA A 64 -0.60 14.26 7.39
CA ALA A 64 0.74 14.58 7.91
C ALA A 64 0.97 16.08 8.17
N LEU A 65 0.35 16.96 7.38
CA LEU A 65 0.49 18.42 7.52
C LEU A 65 -0.60 19.05 8.41
N GLY A 66 -1.66 18.32 8.74
CA GLY A 66 -2.81 18.85 9.48
C GLY A 66 -3.62 19.91 8.71
N GLU A 67 -3.33 20.13 7.42
CA GLU A 67 -4.05 21.07 6.53
C GLU A 67 -4.56 20.30 5.30
N LYS A 68 -5.76 20.63 4.81
CA LYS A 68 -6.33 19.96 3.64
C LYS A 68 -5.49 20.19 2.38
N VAL A 69 -4.81 19.14 1.91
CA VAL A 69 -4.04 19.11 0.67
C VAL A 69 -4.87 18.48 -0.45
N THR A 70 -4.79 19.08 -1.63
CA THR A 70 -5.43 18.66 -2.88
C THR A 70 -4.50 18.96 -4.04
N ARG A 71 -4.72 18.33 -5.21
CA ARG A 71 -3.99 18.63 -6.46
C ARG A 71 -3.97 20.12 -6.83
N ARG A 72 -4.92 20.94 -6.36
CA ARG A 72 -4.97 22.38 -6.69
C ARG A 72 -4.16 23.27 -5.75
N ASN A 73 -3.98 22.86 -4.49
CA ASN A 73 -3.36 23.70 -3.47
C ASN A 73 -2.05 23.12 -2.91
N PHE A 74 -1.68 21.88 -3.23
CA PHE A 74 -0.50 21.21 -2.66
C PHE A 74 0.80 22.01 -2.87
N GLN A 75 0.99 22.64 -4.04
CA GLN A 75 2.17 23.47 -4.27
C GLN A 75 2.22 24.69 -3.33
N VAL A 76 1.08 25.31 -3.07
CA VAL A 76 0.98 26.48 -2.18
C VAL A 76 1.21 26.05 -0.74
N VAL A 77 0.62 24.92 -0.33
CA VAL A 77 0.79 24.36 1.01
C VAL A 77 2.26 23.99 1.24
N LEU A 78 2.90 23.26 0.32
CA LEU A 78 4.30 22.85 0.46
C LEU A 78 5.24 24.06 0.45
N LYS A 79 5.04 25.04 -0.44
CA LYS A 79 5.81 26.31 -0.41
C LYS A 79 5.65 27.06 0.91
N ARG A 80 4.47 27.01 1.53
CA ARG A 80 4.21 27.63 2.84
C ARG A 80 4.91 26.88 3.96
N VAL A 81 4.86 25.55 3.97
CA VAL A 81 5.54 24.70 4.95
C VAL A 81 7.06 24.92 4.88
N MET A 82 7.63 24.99 3.68
CA MET A 82 9.04 25.27 3.46
C MET A 82 9.45 26.67 3.97
N LYS A 83 8.61 27.69 3.75
CA LYS A 83 8.83 29.05 4.29
C LYS A 83 8.66 29.16 5.80
N LYS A 84 7.81 28.32 6.39
CA LYS A 84 7.67 28.20 7.85
C LYS A 84 8.83 27.39 8.46
N GLY A 85 9.45 26.50 7.69
CA GLY A 85 10.57 25.65 8.10
C GLY A 85 11.88 26.38 8.44
N SER A 86 11.98 27.69 8.26
CA SER A 86 13.08 28.51 8.79
C SER A 86 12.85 29.05 10.21
N GLY A 87 11.71 28.72 10.84
CA GLY A 87 11.42 29.04 12.24
C GLY A 87 10.34 28.12 12.79
N GLU A 88 10.77 27.12 13.57
CA GLU A 88 9.93 26.27 14.42
C GLU A 88 8.87 25.42 13.70
N TRP A 89 9.33 24.34 13.04
CA TRP A 89 8.52 23.13 13.02
C TRP A 89 8.64 22.48 14.40
N LYS A 90 7.68 22.77 15.30
CA LYS A 90 7.46 21.95 16.48
C LYS A 90 7.09 20.56 16.02
N VAL A 91 8.08 19.68 15.97
CA VAL A 91 7.86 18.26 16.20
C VAL A 91 7.20 18.20 17.57
N GLU A 92 5.87 18.07 17.60
CA GLU A 92 5.20 17.52 18.77
C GLU A 92 5.81 16.14 18.99
N SER A 93 6.79 16.14 19.87
CA SER A 93 7.47 14.99 20.42
C SER A 93 6.38 14.28 21.20
N ARG A 94 5.69 13.34 20.54
CA ARG A 94 4.95 12.31 21.25
C ARG A 94 5.96 11.65 22.18
N GLU A 95 5.74 11.88 23.47
CA GLU A 95 6.57 11.38 24.56
C GLU A 95 6.92 9.92 24.32
N MET A 96 8.22 9.66 24.25
CA MET A 96 8.78 8.32 24.29
C MET A 96 8.47 7.73 25.66
N ILE A 97 7.35 7.02 25.78
CA ILE A 97 7.20 6.02 26.81
C ILE A 97 8.15 4.89 26.42
N THR A 98 9.29 4.81 27.10
CA THR A 98 10.21 3.68 27.06
C THR A 98 9.44 2.37 27.26
N PRO A 99 9.41 1.45 26.29
CA PRO A 99 9.09 0.07 26.61
C PRO A 99 10.36 -0.58 27.16
N THR A 100 10.27 -0.88 28.45
CA THR A 100 11.04 -1.90 29.18
C THR A 100 11.39 -3.08 28.28
N PRO A 101 12.61 -3.65 28.34
CA PRO A 101 13.04 -4.70 27.42
C PRO A 101 12.38 -6.03 27.82
N SER A 102 11.15 -6.25 27.36
CA SER A 102 10.46 -7.52 27.46
C SER A 102 10.42 -8.18 26.08
N SER A 103 11.24 -9.23 25.94
CA SER A 103 11.18 -10.34 24.97
C SER A 103 10.92 -9.97 23.50
N LEU A 104 11.98 -10.07 22.70
CA LEU A 104 11.98 -9.98 21.23
C LEU A 104 11.13 -11.10 20.60
N SER A 105 9.82 -10.87 20.45
CA SER A 105 9.08 -11.43 19.33
C SER A 105 9.17 -10.44 18.15
N PRO A 106 9.42 -10.89 16.91
CA PRO A 106 9.42 -10.00 15.76
C PRO A 106 8.05 -9.33 15.66
N ILE A 107 8.02 -7.99 15.67
CA ILE A 107 6.78 -7.23 15.48
C ILE A 107 6.28 -7.57 14.07
N PRO A 108 5.08 -8.15 13.92
CA PRO A 108 4.58 -8.54 12.61
C PRO A 108 4.35 -7.28 11.75
N CYS A 109 5.00 -7.23 10.60
CA CYS A 109 4.86 -6.12 9.65
C CYS A 109 3.55 -6.31 8.86
N ARG A 110 2.62 -5.35 8.99
CA ARG A 110 1.27 -5.47 8.44
C ARG A 110 0.92 -4.26 7.60
N ASP A 111 0.50 -4.50 6.36
CA ASP A 111 -0.01 -3.48 5.44
C ASP A 111 -1.37 -3.91 4.89
N TRP A 112 -2.42 -3.30 5.44
CA TRP A 112 -3.81 -3.52 5.03
C TRP A 112 -4.22 -2.70 3.80
N GLY A 113 -3.41 -1.74 3.35
CA GLY A 113 -3.70 -0.86 2.22
C GLY A 113 -5.13 -0.29 2.26
N LYS A 114 -5.92 -0.59 1.21
CA LYS A 114 -7.34 -0.21 1.09
C LYS A 114 -8.31 -1.34 1.44
N ALA A 115 -7.92 -2.22 2.38
CA ALA A 115 -8.82 -3.25 2.87
C ALA A 115 -10.11 -2.60 3.42
N ILE A 116 -11.24 -3.28 3.21
CA ILE A 116 -12.51 -2.81 3.72
C ILE A 116 -12.61 -3.08 5.22
N ASP A 117 -13.31 -2.21 5.95
CA ASP A 117 -13.63 -2.46 7.36
C ASP A 117 -14.58 -3.65 7.47
N VAL A 118 -14.21 -4.60 8.32
CA VAL A 118 -14.96 -5.84 8.61
C VAL A 118 -15.27 -5.98 10.10
N SER A 119 -15.34 -4.84 10.81
CA SER A 119 -15.82 -4.77 12.20
C SER A 119 -17.23 -5.36 12.33
N ILE A 120 -18.07 -5.13 11.32
CA ILE A 120 -19.41 -5.72 11.21
C ILE A 120 -19.34 -6.87 10.20
N PHE A 121 -19.44 -8.11 10.69
CA PHE A 121 -19.36 -9.31 9.87
C PHE A 121 -20.33 -10.38 10.37
N TYR A 122 -21.18 -10.91 9.47
CA TYR A 122 -22.25 -11.84 9.82
C TYR A 122 -22.15 -13.15 9.05
N ASN A 123 -22.53 -14.27 9.70
CA ASN A 123 -22.91 -15.55 9.09
C ASN A 123 -21.97 -16.12 8.01
N ARG A 124 -20.69 -16.33 8.33
CA ARG A 124 -19.72 -17.10 7.52
C ARG A 124 -18.68 -17.84 8.38
N THR A 125 -19.06 -18.25 9.58
CA THR A 125 -18.13 -18.84 10.56
C THR A 125 -17.61 -20.21 10.11
N ALA A 126 -18.44 -21.02 9.44
CA ALA A 126 -18.02 -22.31 8.90
C ALA A 126 -16.98 -22.14 7.78
N GLU A 127 -17.23 -21.22 6.84
CA GLU A 127 -16.30 -20.92 5.75
C GLU A 127 -15.00 -20.31 6.28
N LEU A 128 -15.06 -19.40 7.27
CA LEU A 128 -13.88 -18.86 7.93
C LEU A 128 -13.07 -19.95 8.63
N ALA A 129 -13.72 -20.85 9.37
CA ALA A 129 -13.05 -21.95 10.04
C ALA A 129 -12.35 -22.88 9.05
N GLN A 130 -13.01 -23.23 7.95
CA GLN A 130 -12.43 -24.04 6.88
C GLN A 130 -11.22 -23.36 6.23
N LEU A 131 -11.34 -22.08 5.90
CA LEU A 131 -10.24 -21.32 5.29
C LEU A 131 -9.06 -21.16 6.27
N ALA A 132 -9.33 -20.95 7.56
CA ALA A 132 -8.30 -20.88 8.59
C ALA A 132 -7.59 -22.23 8.75
N GLN A 133 -8.34 -23.34 8.74
CA GLN A 133 -7.77 -24.69 8.76
C GLN A 133 -6.84 -24.93 7.57
N TRP A 134 -7.27 -24.61 6.35
CA TRP A 134 -6.45 -24.78 5.15
C TRP A 134 -5.12 -24.04 5.24
N ILE A 135 -5.13 -22.83 5.80
CA ILE A 135 -3.95 -21.98 5.91
C ILE A 135 -3.03 -22.44 7.06
N GLN A 136 -3.59 -22.72 8.23
CA GLN A 136 -2.82 -22.97 9.45
C GLN A 136 -2.39 -24.43 9.60
N GLN A 137 -3.29 -25.38 9.33
CA GLN A 137 -3.09 -26.81 9.59
C GLN A 137 -2.67 -27.56 8.33
N ASP A 138 -3.39 -27.36 7.22
CA ASP A 138 -3.11 -28.09 5.98
C ASP A 138 -1.95 -27.46 5.18
N HIS A 139 -1.42 -26.33 5.64
CA HIS A 139 -0.32 -25.58 5.03
C HIS A 139 -0.53 -25.27 3.54
N CYS A 140 -1.78 -24.98 3.15
CA CYS A 140 -2.11 -24.57 1.80
C CYS A 140 -1.41 -23.24 1.46
N ARG A 141 -0.55 -23.26 0.43
CA ARG A 141 0.24 -22.08 -0.01
C ARG A 141 -0.56 -21.10 -0.87
N LEU A 142 -1.67 -21.55 -1.45
CA LEU A 142 -2.56 -20.75 -2.27
C LEU A 142 -4.01 -21.16 -2.03
N VAL A 143 -4.85 -20.20 -1.68
CA VAL A 143 -6.28 -20.37 -1.49
C VAL A 143 -7.01 -19.33 -2.34
N THR A 144 -7.98 -19.76 -3.14
CA THR A 144 -8.76 -18.85 -3.99
C THR A 144 -10.22 -18.84 -3.54
N ILE A 145 -10.76 -17.66 -3.24
CA ILE A 145 -12.16 -17.47 -2.87
C ILE A 145 -12.96 -17.08 -4.11
N LEU A 146 -13.83 -17.98 -4.59
CA LEU A 146 -14.64 -17.80 -5.78
C LEU A 146 -16.12 -17.64 -5.44
N GLY A 147 -16.89 -17.05 -6.36
CA GLY A 147 -18.33 -16.88 -6.21
C GLY A 147 -18.87 -15.63 -6.93
N MET A 148 -20.20 -15.54 -7.01
CA MET A 148 -20.90 -14.45 -7.70
C MET A 148 -20.58 -13.06 -7.10
N GLY A 149 -20.77 -12.00 -7.89
CA GLY A 149 -20.63 -10.62 -7.43
C GLY A 149 -21.52 -10.33 -6.22
N GLY A 150 -21.07 -9.47 -5.30
CA GLY A 150 -21.85 -9.11 -4.10
C GLY A 150 -21.87 -10.14 -2.96
N MET A 151 -21.35 -11.36 -3.16
CA MET A 151 -21.37 -12.43 -2.13
C MET A 151 -20.44 -12.22 -0.92
N GLY A 152 -19.85 -11.03 -0.74
CA GLY A 152 -18.99 -10.76 0.41
C GLY A 152 -17.60 -11.42 0.38
N LYS A 153 -17.15 -11.95 -0.77
CA LYS A 153 -15.82 -12.60 -0.92
C LYS A 153 -14.66 -11.76 -0.39
N THR A 154 -14.68 -10.45 -0.67
CA THR A 154 -13.64 -9.54 -0.17
C THR A 154 -13.72 -9.40 1.34
N SER A 155 -14.93 -9.25 1.90
CA SER A 155 -15.11 -9.18 3.35
C SER A 155 -14.61 -10.46 4.02
N LEU A 156 -14.89 -11.62 3.42
CA LEU A 156 -14.41 -12.91 3.89
C LEU A 156 -12.87 -12.98 3.85
N SER A 157 -12.22 -12.55 2.76
CA SER A 157 -10.76 -12.55 2.67
C SER A 157 -10.09 -11.64 3.71
N VAL A 158 -10.67 -10.47 3.99
CA VAL A 158 -10.12 -9.54 4.98
C VAL A 158 -10.33 -10.09 6.38
N LYS A 159 -11.53 -10.61 6.69
CA LYS A 159 -11.83 -11.19 8.00
C LYS A 159 -10.97 -12.43 8.30
N LEU A 160 -10.75 -13.28 7.30
CA LEU A 160 -9.83 -14.40 7.39
C LEU A 160 -8.41 -13.93 7.71
N ALA A 161 -7.92 -12.92 6.98
CA ALA A 161 -6.61 -12.37 7.20
C ALA A 161 -6.49 -11.78 8.62
N GLU A 162 -7.50 -11.07 9.14
CA GLU A 162 -7.52 -10.56 10.52
C GLU A 162 -7.43 -11.69 11.55
N GLN A 163 -8.06 -12.84 11.27
CA GLN A 163 -8.06 -13.98 12.18
C GLN A 163 -6.70 -14.68 12.21
N VAL A 164 -6.04 -14.83 11.05
CA VAL A 164 -4.77 -15.58 10.94
C VAL A 164 -3.53 -14.70 11.02
N GLN A 165 -3.67 -13.36 11.10
CA GLN A 165 -2.55 -12.40 11.03
C GLN A 165 -1.42 -12.60 12.05
N ASN A 166 -1.70 -13.26 13.18
CA ASN A 166 -0.70 -13.50 14.22
C ASN A 166 0.22 -14.68 13.90
N GLU A 167 -0.12 -15.50 12.89
CA GLU A 167 0.65 -16.67 12.46
C GLU A 167 1.71 -16.35 11.38
N PHE A 168 1.79 -15.08 10.97
CA PHE A 168 2.61 -14.58 9.88
C PHE A 168 3.47 -13.41 10.32
N ASP A 169 4.73 -13.41 9.90
CA ASP A 169 5.70 -12.34 10.14
C ASP A 169 5.36 -11.10 9.29
N TYR A 170 4.85 -11.34 8.08
CA TYR A 170 4.47 -10.31 7.12
C TYR A 170 3.06 -10.56 6.58
N LEU A 171 2.24 -9.52 6.59
CA LEU A 171 0.90 -9.54 5.97
C LEU A 171 0.73 -8.31 5.08
N ILE A 172 0.42 -8.54 3.81
CA ILE A 172 0.15 -7.46 2.86
C ILE A 172 -1.13 -7.73 2.07
N TRP A 173 -2.02 -6.73 2.06
CA TRP A 173 -3.24 -6.74 1.27
C TRP A 173 -3.12 -5.77 0.11
N ARG A 174 -3.42 -6.25 -1.11
CA ARG A 174 -3.39 -5.43 -2.34
C ARG A 174 -4.63 -5.63 -3.19
N SER A 175 -5.11 -4.52 -3.73
CA SER A 175 -6.24 -4.49 -4.67
C SER A 175 -5.76 -4.31 -6.10
N LEU A 176 -6.13 -5.23 -6.98
CA LEU A 176 -5.88 -5.15 -8.42
C LEU A 176 -7.03 -4.48 -9.19
N ARG A 177 -7.88 -3.68 -8.52
CA ARG A 177 -9.08 -3.06 -9.12
C ARG A 177 -8.81 -2.34 -10.44
N HIS A 178 -7.68 -1.67 -10.53
CA HIS A 178 -7.32 -0.86 -11.69
C HIS A 178 -6.20 -1.46 -12.54
N ALA A 179 -5.90 -2.74 -12.32
CA ALA A 179 -4.82 -3.48 -12.97
C ALA A 179 -3.49 -2.70 -12.95
N PRO A 180 -2.85 -2.51 -11.77
CA PRO A 180 -1.51 -1.94 -11.74
C PRO A 180 -0.57 -2.79 -12.60
N LEU A 181 0.43 -2.14 -13.22
CA LEU A 181 1.42 -2.87 -14.00
C LEU A 181 2.17 -3.84 -13.09
N LEU A 182 2.46 -5.04 -13.60
CA LEU A 182 3.13 -6.08 -12.83
C LEU A 182 4.46 -5.62 -12.21
N PRO A 183 5.35 -4.88 -12.90
CA PRO A 183 6.59 -4.39 -12.30
C PRO A 183 6.37 -3.48 -11.10
N ASP A 184 5.28 -2.70 -11.06
CA ASP A 184 5.01 -1.79 -9.95
C ASP A 184 4.40 -2.51 -8.76
N LEU A 185 3.56 -3.53 -9.01
CA LEU A 185 3.11 -4.43 -7.97
C LEU A 185 4.30 -5.19 -7.36
N LEU A 186 5.21 -5.71 -8.19
CA LEU A 186 6.41 -6.40 -7.71
C LEU A 186 7.31 -5.44 -6.91
N ALA A 187 7.55 -4.23 -7.39
CA ALA A 187 8.32 -3.21 -6.69
C ALA A 187 7.75 -2.90 -5.30
N ASP A 188 6.42 -2.74 -5.20
CA ASP A 188 5.71 -2.45 -3.96
C ASP A 188 5.73 -3.64 -2.98
N LEU A 189 5.62 -4.87 -3.47
CA LEU A 189 5.76 -6.06 -2.64
C LEU A 189 7.20 -6.24 -2.13
N ILE A 190 8.20 -6.06 -3.01
CA ILE A 190 9.62 -6.19 -2.65
C ILE A 190 10.01 -5.13 -1.63
N SER A 191 9.60 -3.87 -1.81
CA SER A 191 9.89 -2.81 -0.84
C SER A 191 9.27 -3.11 0.53
N PHE A 192 8.07 -3.70 0.57
CA PHE A 192 7.43 -4.11 1.81
C PHE A 192 8.18 -5.26 2.50
N PHE A 193 8.45 -6.37 1.79
CA PHE A 193 9.11 -7.54 2.38
C PHE A 193 10.60 -7.31 2.70
N SER A 194 11.25 -6.33 2.07
CA SER A 194 12.64 -5.94 2.36
C SER A 194 12.77 -4.91 3.49
N ASN A 195 11.67 -4.54 4.16
CA ASN A 195 11.63 -3.40 5.10
C ASN A 195 12.25 -2.13 4.49
N GLN A 196 11.99 -1.91 3.19
CA GLN A 196 12.46 -0.76 2.41
C GLN A 196 13.98 -0.64 2.27
N GLN A 197 14.73 -1.71 2.56
CA GLN A 197 16.19 -1.70 2.46
C GLN A 197 16.69 -1.88 1.02
N GLU A 198 15.86 -2.40 0.11
CA GLU A 198 16.26 -2.69 -1.26
C GLU A 198 15.99 -1.50 -2.20
N VAL A 199 17.01 -0.65 -2.38
CA VAL A 199 16.93 0.60 -3.16
C VAL A 199 17.14 0.37 -4.67
N LYS A 200 17.65 -0.80 -5.09
CA LYS A 200 17.89 -1.14 -6.50
C LYS A 200 17.01 -2.29 -6.95
N LEU A 201 15.85 -1.97 -7.49
CA LEU A 201 14.97 -2.95 -8.14
C LEU A 201 15.65 -3.48 -9.41
N ALA A 202 15.62 -4.80 -9.60
CA ALA A 202 16.15 -5.42 -10.80
C ALA A 202 15.40 -4.95 -12.06
N GLU A 203 16.11 -4.83 -13.19
CA GLU A 203 15.58 -4.28 -14.45
C GLU A 203 14.56 -5.21 -15.13
N SER A 204 14.68 -6.53 -14.92
CA SER A 204 13.76 -7.52 -15.49
C SER A 204 12.69 -7.98 -14.50
N VAL A 205 11.49 -8.26 -15.02
CA VAL A 205 10.37 -8.84 -14.28
C VAL A 205 10.74 -10.20 -13.67
N ASP A 206 11.45 -11.06 -14.39
CA ASP A 206 11.87 -12.38 -13.87
C ASP A 206 12.81 -12.25 -12.66
N SER A 207 13.70 -11.25 -12.70
CA SER A 207 14.61 -10.95 -11.59
C SER A 207 13.85 -10.40 -10.39
N GLN A 208 12.83 -9.55 -10.62
CA GLN A 208 11.95 -9.05 -9.57
C GLN A 208 11.14 -10.19 -8.94
N ILE A 209 10.58 -11.10 -9.73
CA ILE A 209 9.87 -12.30 -9.24
C ILE A 209 10.82 -13.16 -8.41
N SER A 210 12.03 -13.40 -8.89
CA SER A 210 13.04 -14.19 -8.18
C SER A 210 13.42 -13.54 -6.84
N CYS A 211 13.55 -12.22 -6.81
CA CYS A 211 13.82 -11.46 -5.59
C CYS A 211 12.64 -11.55 -4.60
N LEU A 212 11.40 -11.33 -5.07
CA LEU A 212 10.21 -11.50 -4.24
C LEU A 212 10.12 -12.91 -3.65
N MET A 213 10.37 -13.93 -4.47
CA MET A 213 10.36 -15.33 -4.03
C MET A 213 11.45 -15.63 -2.99
N LYS A 214 12.59 -14.94 -3.02
CA LYS A 214 13.62 -15.06 -1.99
C LYS A 214 13.08 -14.61 -0.63
N TYR A 215 12.43 -13.44 -0.56
CA TYR A 215 11.84 -12.96 0.71
C TYR A 215 10.68 -13.82 1.19
N LEU A 216 9.77 -14.22 0.29
CA LEU A 216 8.64 -15.11 0.62
C LEU A 216 9.06 -16.49 1.13
N ARG A 217 10.31 -16.91 0.88
CA ARG A 217 10.88 -18.16 1.43
C ARG A 217 11.59 -17.97 2.76
N GLN A 218 12.03 -16.76 3.09
CA GLN A 218 12.77 -16.46 4.32
C GLN A 218 11.84 -16.24 5.52
N HIS A 219 10.61 -15.80 5.27
CA HIS A 219 9.66 -15.45 6.31
C HIS A 219 8.29 -16.11 6.07
N ARG A 220 7.49 -16.21 7.13
CA ARG A 220 6.09 -16.62 6.99
C ARG A 220 5.27 -15.43 6.51
N CYS A 221 4.96 -15.41 5.21
CA CYS A 221 4.25 -14.30 4.58
C CYS A 221 2.82 -14.67 4.19
N LEU A 222 1.87 -13.77 4.47
CA LEU A 222 0.50 -13.81 3.95
C LEU A 222 0.29 -12.68 2.94
N LEU A 223 0.10 -13.05 1.68
CA LEU A 223 -0.19 -12.13 0.59
C LEU A 223 -1.66 -12.27 0.18
N VAL A 224 -2.47 -11.24 0.43
CA VAL A 224 -3.88 -11.21 0.06
C VAL A 224 -4.09 -10.31 -1.15
N ILE A 225 -4.45 -10.91 -2.29
CA ILE A 225 -4.68 -10.19 -3.54
C ILE A 225 -6.16 -10.18 -3.86
N ARG A 226 -6.76 -8.98 -3.90
CA ARG A 226 -8.12 -8.79 -4.40
C ARG A 226 -8.08 -8.54 -5.90
N GLN A 227 -8.51 -9.52 -6.70
CA GLN A 227 -8.79 -9.32 -8.12
C GLN A 227 -10.18 -8.70 -8.31
N CYS A 228 -10.27 -7.61 -9.06
CA CYS A 228 -11.56 -7.13 -9.57
C CYS A 228 -11.67 -7.61 -11.01
N ARG A 229 -12.53 -8.60 -11.26
CA ARG A 229 -12.89 -8.96 -12.64
C ARG A 229 -13.68 -7.79 -13.22
N ILE A 230 -13.06 -7.02 -14.11
CA ILE A 230 -13.81 -6.23 -15.10
C ILE A 230 -14.36 -7.29 -16.05
N ARG A 231 -15.69 -7.41 -16.17
CA ARG A 231 -16.27 -8.17 -17.29
C ARG A 231 -15.67 -7.55 -18.55
N PRO A 232 -14.99 -8.31 -19.43
CA PRO A 232 -14.87 -7.82 -20.79
C PRO A 232 -16.29 -7.57 -21.31
N PRO A 233 -16.55 -6.48 -22.04
CA PRO A 233 -17.82 -6.36 -22.76
C PRO A 233 -17.97 -7.63 -23.60
N GLU A 234 -19.06 -8.34 -23.36
CA GLU A 234 -19.47 -9.49 -24.17
C GLU A 234 -19.57 -8.98 -25.62
N TRP A 235 -18.94 -9.70 -26.55
CA TRP A 235 -18.87 -9.39 -27.98
C TRP A 235 -20.25 -9.50 -28.62
#